data_AF-A0AAW7JQK0-F1
#
_entry.id   AF-A0AAW7JQK0-F1
#
_cell.length_a   1.000
_cell.length_b   1.000
_cell.length_c   1.000
_cell.angle_alpha   90.00
_cell.angle_beta   90.00
_cell.angle_gamma   90.00
#
_symmetry.space_group_name_H-M   'P 1'
#
loop_
_entity.id
_entity.type
_entity.pdbx_description
1 polymer ?
#
loop_
_entity_poly.entity_id
_entity_poly.type
_entity_poly.pdbx_seq_one_letter_code
_entity_poly.pdbx_strand_id
1 'polypeptide(L)'
;MSPQQVAESTKFDLCNAYKAARGPFAVSIDGQEDDFIVMRASDLEGEFPLTDAEKSNLLAGYDDAVIGHVVDARDMIARMRCTYGL
;
A
#
# COMPACT_ATOMS: atom_id res chain seq x y z
N MET A 1 23.90 -15.63 -12.58
CA MET A 1 22.67 -14.83 -12.66
C MET A 1 22.96 -13.44 -12.15
N SER A 2 22.38 -12.41 -12.75
CA SER A 2 22.41 -11.07 -12.17
C SER A 2 21.47 -11.02 -10.95
N PRO A 3 21.70 -10.10 -9.99
CA PRO A 3 20.80 -9.90 -8.87
C PRO A 3 19.34 -9.62 -9.30
N GLN A 4 19.15 -8.96 -10.45
CA GLN A 4 17.83 -8.71 -11.03
C GLN A 4 17.12 -10.00 -11.47
N GLN A 5 17.84 -10.92 -12.11
CA GLN A 5 17.27 -12.20 -12.54
C GLN A 5 16.84 -13.06 -11.35
N VAL A 6 17.60 -13.01 -10.25
CA VAL A 6 17.23 -13.72 -9.01
C VAL A 6 15.94 -13.13 -8.43
N ALA A 7 15.84 -11.80 -8.34
CA ALA A 7 14.65 -11.13 -7.82
C ALA A 7 13.38 -11.41 -8.66
N GLU A 8 13.49 -11.44 -9.98
CA GLU A 8 12.37 -11.77 -10.87
C GLU A 8 11.91 -13.22 -10.71
N SER A 9 12.85 -14.16 -10.61
CA SER A 9 12.56 -15.57 -10.34
C SER A 9 11.84 -15.73 -9.00
N THR A 10 12.39 -15.13 -7.93
CA THR A 10 11.79 -15.20 -6.60
C THR A 10 10.37 -14.60 -6.59
N LYS A 11 10.14 -13.50 -7.30
CA LYS A 11 8.81 -12.88 -7.42
C LYS A 11 7.81 -13.82 -8.09
N PHE A 12 8.22 -14.48 -9.17
CA PHE A 12 7.38 -15.43 -9.90
C PHE A 12 7.02 -16.63 -9.02
N ASP A 13 8.00 -17.17 -8.31
CA ASP A 13 7.84 -18.34 -7.43
C ASP A 13 6.89 -18.05 -6.27
N LEU A 14 7.06 -16.91 -5.60
CA LEU A 14 6.18 -16.47 -4.51
C LEU A 14 4.73 -16.28 -4.98
N CYS A 15 4.53 -15.73 -6.18
CA CYS A 15 3.19 -15.55 -6.75
C CYS A 15 2.49 -16.88 -7.02
N ASN A 16 3.23 -17.89 -7.50
CA ASN A 16 2.69 -19.22 -7.75
C ASN A 16 2.38 -19.96 -6.45
N ALA A 17 3.28 -19.89 -5.47
CA ALA A 17 3.07 -20.48 -4.14
C ALA A 17 1.83 -19.90 -3.46
N TYR A 18 1.66 -18.57 -3.49
CA TYR A 18 0.48 -17.89 -2.95
C TYR A 18 -0.83 -18.35 -3.62
N LYS A 19 -0.85 -18.47 -4.95
CA LYS A 19 -2.02 -18.99 -5.70
C LYS A 19 -2.32 -20.45 -5.33
N ALA A 20 -1.29 -21.28 -5.18
CA ALA A 20 -1.44 -22.68 -4.81
C ALA A 20 -1.98 -22.86 -3.38
N ALA A 21 -1.51 -22.04 -2.44
CA ALA A 21 -1.97 -22.00 -1.06
C ALA A 21 -3.39 -21.42 -0.89
N ARG A 22 -3.93 -20.78 -1.95
CA ARG A 22 -5.23 -20.08 -1.94
C ARG A 22 -5.32 -18.99 -0.87
N GLY A 23 -4.19 -18.34 -0.57
CA GLY A 23 -4.12 -17.32 0.47
C GLY A 23 -2.74 -17.24 1.13
N PRO A 24 -2.65 -16.57 2.29
CA PRO A 24 -1.43 -16.50 3.10
C PRO A 24 -0.81 -17.87 3.38
N PHE A 25 0.52 -17.96 3.38
CA PHE A 25 1.25 -19.20 3.70
C PHE A 25 2.54 -18.92 4.48
N ALA A 26 2.97 -19.89 5.30
CA ALA A 26 4.21 -19.81 6.05
C ALA A 26 5.40 -20.35 5.24
N VAL A 27 6.56 -19.71 5.39
CA VAL A 27 7.85 -20.14 4.85
C VAL A 27 8.79 -20.33 6.03
N SER A 28 9.24 -21.58 6.21
CA SER A 28 10.25 -21.93 7.18
C SER A 28 11.62 -22.03 6.49
N ILE A 29 12.64 -21.49 7.12
CA ILE A 29 14.04 -21.60 6.67
C ILE A 29 14.72 -22.61 7.60
N ASP A 30 15.27 -23.69 7.04
CA ASP A 30 15.92 -24.75 7.82
C ASP A 30 16.95 -24.17 8.80
N GLY A 31 16.72 -24.41 10.09
CA GLY A 31 17.61 -23.97 11.17
C GLY A 31 17.31 -22.60 11.80
N GLN A 32 16.21 -21.94 11.41
CA GLN A 32 15.69 -20.75 12.10
C GLN A 32 14.27 -20.99 12.64
N GLU A 33 14.00 -20.51 13.86
CA GLU A 33 12.68 -20.60 14.52
C GLU A 33 11.66 -19.58 13.96
N ASP A 34 12.07 -18.73 13.02
CA ASP A 34 11.24 -17.66 12.48
C ASP A 34 10.48 -18.12 11.22
N ASP A 35 9.19 -18.40 11.38
CA ASP A 35 8.26 -18.60 10.28
C ASP A 35 7.87 -17.25 9.66
N PHE A 36 8.23 -17.04 8.39
CA PHE A 36 7.76 -15.87 7.65
C PHE A 36 6.39 -16.16 7.05
N ILE A 37 5.41 -15.27 7.25
CA ILE A 37 4.12 -15.38 6.56
C ILE A 37 4.17 -14.51 5.30
N VAL A 38 3.98 -15.16 4.15
CA VAL A 38 3.80 -14.49 2.86
C VAL A 38 2.32 -14.26 2.63
N MET A 39 1.91 -13.01 2.49
CA MET A 39 0.53 -12.60 2.23
C MET A 39 0.47 -11.37 1.31
N ARG A 40 -0.67 -11.11 0.67
CA ARG A 40 -0.92 -9.82 0.02
C ARG A 40 -1.30 -8.81 1.09
N ALA A 41 -1.00 -7.53 0.85
CA ALA A 41 -1.44 -6.44 1.73
C ALA A 41 -2.97 -6.45 1.97
N SER A 42 -3.74 -6.85 0.96
CA SER A 42 -5.21 -7.00 1.07
C SER A 42 -5.67 -8.14 1.98
N ASP A 43 -4.81 -9.08 2.35
CA ASP A 43 -5.16 -10.20 3.23
C ASP A 43 -4.88 -9.89 4.70
N LEU A 44 -4.27 -8.74 5.02
CA LEU A 44 -4.23 -8.27 6.40
C LEU A 44 -5.67 -7.98 6.84
N GLU A 45 -6.18 -8.76 7.79
CA GLU A 45 -7.42 -8.44 8.48
C GLU A 45 -7.28 -7.04 9.12
N GLY A 46 -7.97 -6.05 8.57
CA GLY A 46 -7.97 -4.70 9.12
C GLY A 46 -8.14 -3.57 8.10
N GLU A 47 -7.85 -3.79 6.82
CA GLU A 47 -8.13 -2.78 5.80
C GLU A 47 -9.52 -3.01 5.19
N PHE A 48 -10.50 -2.34 5.76
CA PHE A 48 -11.78 -2.15 5.07
C PHE A 48 -11.52 -1.48 3.72
N PRO A 49 -12.17 -1.91 2.63
CA PRO A 49 -12.06 -1.19 1.37
C PRO A 49 -12.43 0.26 1.62
N LEU A 50 -11.57 1.18 1.15
CA LEU A 50 -11.81 2.62 1.29
C LEU A 50 -13.23 2.94 0.83
N THR A 51 -13.96 3.64 1.67
CA THR A 51 -15.27 4.20 1.31
C THR A 51 -15.10 5.14 0.12
N ASP A 52 -16.17 5.36 -0.64
CA ASP A 52 -16.11 6.28 -1.78
C ASP A 52 -15.76 7.71 -1.36
N ALA A 53 -16.09 8.09 -0.11
CA ALA A 53 -15.69 9.35 0.49
C ALA A 53 -14.16 9.42 0.73
N GLU A 54 -13.56 8.36 1.28
CA GLU A 54 -12.11 8.30 1.51
C GLU A 54 -11.33 8.28 0.19
N LYS A 55 -11.82 7.56 -0.82
CA LYS A 55 -11.25 7.59 -2.18
C LYS A 55 -11.32 8.99 -2.78
N SER A 56 -12.47 9.66 -2.65
CA SER A 56 -12.66 11.02 -3.15
C SER A 56 -11.72 12.02 -2.45
N ASN A 57 -11.48 11.88 -1.15
CA ASN A 57 -10.56 12.73 -0.39
C ASN A 57 -9.09 12.53 -0.80
N LEU A 58 -8.68 11.27 -1.03
CA LEU A 58 -7.35 10.94 -1.54
C LEU A 58 -7.12 11.53 -2.94
N LEU A 59 -8.12 11.45 -3.81
CA LEU A 59 -8.04 11.99 -5.16
C LEU A 59 -8.14 13.52 -5.21
N ALA A 60 -8.88 14.14 -4.29
CA ALA A 60 -9.03 15.60 -4.21
C ALA A 60 -7.70 16.32 -3.94
N GLY A 61 -6.74 15.68 -3.26
CA GLY A 61 -5.39 16.22 -3.06
C GLY A 61 -4.41 15.88 -4.19
N TYR A 62 -4.70 14.83 -4.98
CA TYR A 62 -3.84 14.36 -6.06
C TYR A 62 -3.88 15.31 -7.25
N ASP A 63 -5.07 15.79 -7.64
CA ASP A 63 -5.21 16.76 -8.72
C ASP A 63 -4.53 18.10 -8.37
N ASP A 64 -4.70 18.61 -7.14
CA ASP A 64 -4.04 19.82 -6.66
C ASP A 64 -2.50 19.69 -6.64
N ALA A 65 -1.98 18.51 -6.28
CA ALA A 65 -0.54 18.21 -6.27
C ALA A 65 0.05 18.01 -7.67
N VAL A 66 -0.68 17.38 -8.60
CA VAL A 66 -0.24 17.13 -9.98
C VAL A 66 -0.30 18.41 -10.83
N ILE A 67 -1.28 19.27 -10.59
CA ILE A 67 -1.44 20.55 -11.31
C ILE A 67 -0.42 21.60 -10.81
N GLY A 68 0.25 21.34 -9.68
CA GLY A 68 1.23 22.27 -9.12
C GLY A 68 0.56 23.55 -8.64
N HIS A 69 -0.62 23.45 -8.03
CA HIS A 69 -1.28 24.61 -7.43
C HIS A 69 -0.40 25.14 -6.29
N VAL A 70 0.38 26.19 -6.57
CA VAL A 70 1.05 27.00 -5.56
C VAL A 70 -0.04 27.79 -4.84
N VAL A 71 -0.65 27.19 -3.83
CA VAL A 71 -1.56 27.87 -2.94
C VAL A 71 -0.76 28.71 -1.95
N ASP A 72 -1.15 29.98 -1.80
CA ASP A 72 -0.64 30.83 -0.72
C ASP A 72 -0.89 30.11 0.61
N ALA A 73 0.15 30.01 1.44
CA ALA A 73 0.08 29.37 2.74
C ALA A 73 -1.09 29.90 3.60
N ARG A 74 -1.47 31.17 3.43
CA ARG A 74 -2.62 31.76 4.13
C ARG A 74 -3.95 31.18 3.67
N ASP A 75 -4.13 30.97 2.37
CA ASP A 75 -5.34 30.38 1.80
C ASP A 75 -5.45 28.91 2.20
N MET A 76 -4.33 28.18 2.21
CA MET A 76 -4.27 26.80 2.70
C MET A 76 -4.69 26.70 4.18
N ILE A 77 -4.15 27.58 5.03
CA ILE A 77 -4.50 27.63 6.47
C ILE A 77 -5.97 28.00 6.67
N ALA A 78 -6.51 28.97 5.92
CA ALA A 78 -7.91 29.36 5.99
C ALA A 78 -8.84 28.21 5.58
N ARG A 79 -8.48 27.45 4.54
CA ARG A 79 -9.21 26.26 4.10
C ARG A 79 -9.19 25.17 5.16
N MET A 80 -8.01 24.87 5.74
CA MET A 80 -7.90 23.87 6.83
C MET A 80 -8.74 24.25 8.05
N ARG A 81 -8.72 25.53 8.46
CA ARG A 81 -9.56 26.03 9.56
C ARG A 81 -11.04 25.84 9.29
N CYS A 82 -11.49 26.17 8.08
CA CYS A 82 -12.88 25.98 7.68
C CYS A 82 -13.28 24.50 7.64
N THR A 83 -12.43 23.63 7.09
CA THR A 83 -12.72 22.18 6.96
C THR A 83 -12.73 21.45 8.29
N TYR A 84 -11.84 21.82 9.22
CA TYR A 84 -11.67 21.12 10.50
C TYR A 84 -12.22 21.88 11.72
N GLY A 85 -12.84 23.05 11.51
CA GLY A 85 -13.46 23.85 12.58
C GLY A 85 -12.46 24.46 13.57
N LEU A 86 -11.26 24.83 13.09
CA LEU A 86 -10.17 25.41 13.90
C LEU A 86 -10.13 26.94 13.87
#